data_AF-A0A845R1T8-F1
#
_entry.id   AF-A0A845R1T8-F1
#
_cell.length_a   1.000
_cell.length_b   1.000
_cell.length_c   1.000
_cell.angle_alpha   90.00
_cell.angle_beta   90.00
_cell.angle_gamma   90.00
#
_symmetry.space_group_name_H-M   'P 1'
#
loop_
_entity.id
_entity.type
_entity.pdbx_description
1 polymer ?
#
loop_
_entity_poly.entity_id
_entity_poly.type
_entity_poly.pdbx_seq_one_letter_code
_entity_poly.pdbx_strand_id
1 'polypeptide(L)'
;MYKNNEIYYPKERFLNLNFEKIKKYITHYDYLFKDYGSIILIQNSEIAISINHIGKTVFFYNGIEESKKEDYISIIEKVFSYETKEFKLIRKH
;
A
#
# COMPACT_ATOMS: atom_id res chain seq x y z
N MET A 1 -5.04 -18.01 8.57
CA MET A 1 -3.76 -17.30 8.38
C MET A 1 -3.46 -17.24 6.89
N TYR A 2 -2.86 -16.15 6.41
CA TYR A 2 -2.37 -16.04 5.03
C TYR A 2 -1.14 -16.95 4.83
N LYS A 3 -1.02 -17.59 3.67
CA LYS A 3 0.04 -18.58 3.38
C LYS A 3 1.28 -17.96 2.76
N ASN A 4 1.12 -16.84 2.05
CA ASN A 4 2.21 -16.16 1.36
C ASN A 4 2.33 -14.72 1.85
N ASN A 5 3.54 -14.17 1.76
CA ASN A 5 3.78 -12.75 1.94
C ASN A 5 4.82 -12.21 0.95
N GLU A 6 4.69 -10.93 0.63
CA GLU A 6 5.64 -10.20 -0.20
C GLU A 6 5.85 -8.78 0.34
N ILE A 7 7.06 -8.26 0.16
CA ILE A 7 7.45 -6.94 0.67
C ILE A 7 7.86 -6.06 -0.51
N TYR A 8 7.27 -4.88 -0.52
CA TYR A 8 7.52 -3.83 -1.49
C TYR A 8 8.05 -2.60 -0.78
N TYR A 9 8.97 -1.92 -1.45
CA TYR A 9 9.48 -0.62 -1.02
C TYR A 9 9.27 0.40 -2.13
N PRO A 10 9.18 1.69 -1.79
CA PRO A 10 9.21 2.70 -2.82
C PRO A 10 10.56 2.67 -3.54
N LYS A 11 10.54 2.89 -4.86
CA LYS A 11 11.71 2.94 -5.74
C LYS A 11 12.70 4.02 -5.28
N GLU A 12 12.17 5.14 -4.80
CA GLU A 12 12.94 6.27 -4.29
C GLU A 12 12.76 6.43 -2.78
N ARG A 13 13.74 7.05 -2.11
CA ARG A 13 13.64 7.37 -0.68
C ARG A 13 12.99 8.75 -0.51
N PHE A 14 11.81 8.77 0.08
CA PHE A 14 11.10 10.00 0.41
C PHE A 14 11.42 10.40 1.86
N LEU A 15 12.29 11.40 2.05
CA LEU A 15 12.67 11.87 3.40
C LEU A 15 11.56 12.64 4.11
N ASN A 16 10.66 13.28 3.34
CA ASN A 16 9.66 14.20 3.87
C ASN A 16 8.21 13.80 3.50
N LEU A 17 7.96 12.50 3.31
CA LEU A 17 6.63 12.00 2.95
C LEU A 17 5.60 12.40 4.01
N ASN A 18 4.64 13.25 3.63
CA ASN A 18 3.58 13.66 4.55
C ASN A 18 2.46 12.61 4.60
N PHE A 19 2.62 11.63 5.50
CA PHE A 19 1.66 10.53 5.64
C PHE A 19 0.25 11.00 6.05
N GLU A 20 0.14 12.11 6.79
CA GLU A 20 -1.17 12.70 7.15
C GLU A 20 -1.92 13.24 5.93
N LYS A 21 -1.21 13.80 4.93
CA LYS A 21 -1.83 14.18 3.66
C LYS A 21 -2.33 12.97 2.88
N ILE A 22 -1.56 11.88 2.89
CA ILE A 22 -1.95 10.62 2.24
C ILE A 22 -3.21 10.04 2.92
N LYS A 23 -3.26 10.02 4.25
CA LYS A 23 -4.44 9.59 5.01
C LYS A 23 -5.68 10.42 4.69
N LYS A 24 -5.54 11.74 4.57
CA LYS A 24 -6.64 12.61 4.12
C LYS A 24 -7.08 12.35 2.68
N TYR A 25 -6.19 11.83 1.84
CA TYR A 25 -6.55 11.45 0.48
C TYR A 25 -7.30 10.12 0.45
N ILE A 26 -6.86 9.10 1.21
CA ILE A 26 -7.51 7.78 1.24
C ILE A 26 -8.89 7.77 1.88
N THR A 27 -9.32 8.82 2.60
CA THR A 27 -10.71 8.92 3.06
C THR A 27 -11.71 8.98 1.89
N HIS A 28 -11.27 9.32 0.67
CA HIS A 28 -12.08 9.19 -0.54
C HIS A 28 -12.24 7.73 -1.02
N TYR A 29 -11.49 6.81 -0.40
CA TYR A 29 -11.45 5.38 -0.65
C TYR A 29 -11.72 4.60 0.66
N ASP A 30 -12.57 5.15 1.53
CA ASP A 30 -12.88 4.62 2.87
C ASP A 30 -13.38 3.16 2.87
N TYR A 31 -14.07 2.76 1.80
CA TYR A 31 -14.52 1.37 1.58
C TYR A 31 -13.35 0.39 1.44
N LEU A 32 -12.16 0.87 1.07
CA LEU A 32 -10.98 0.06 0.79
C LEU A 32 -9.91 0.17 1.87
N PHE A 33 -9.66 1.38 2.36
CA PHE A 33 -8.57 1.66 3.31
C PHE A 33 -9.07 1.83 4.74
N LYS A 34 -8.34 1.24 5.68
CA LYS A 34 -8.52 1.43 7.13
C LYS A 34 -7.27 2.08 7.72
N ASP A 35 -7.44 3.21 8.41
CA ASP A 35 -6.35 3.91 9.10
C ASP A 35 -6.19 3.40 10.54
N TYR A 36 -4.95 3.07 10.92
CA TYR A 36 -4.55 2.64 12.26
C TYR A 36 -3.43 3.54 12.85
N GLY A 37 -3.31 4.77 12.36
CA GLY A 37 -2.32 5.73 12.83
C GLY A 37 -0.97 5.54 12.15
N SER A 38 -0.17 4.56 12.57
CA SER A 38 1.18 4.36 12.01
C SER A 38 1.19 3.56 10.70
N ILE A 39 0.08 2.90 10.39
CA ILE A 39 -0.15 2.10 9.20
C ILE A 39 -1.55 2.34 8.64
N ILE A 40 -1.70 2.09 7.35
CA ILE A 40 -2.99 1.96 6.67
C ILE A 40 -3.11 0.52 6.15
N LEU A 41 -4.31 -0.05 6.23
CA LEU A 41 -4.60 -1.42 5.82
C LEU A 41 -5.62 -1.47 4.69
N ILE A 42 -5.39 -2.36 3.73
CA ILE A 42 -6.41 -2.85 2.80
C ILE A 42 -6.64 -4.32 3.15
N GLN A 43 -7.88 -4.74 3.41
CA GLN A 43 -8.14 -6.11 3.85
C GLN A 43 -9.48 -6.65 3.36
N ASN A 44 -9.45 -7.89 2.86
CA ASN A 44 -10.63 -8.71 2.60
C ASN A 44 -10.33 -10.20 2.94
N SER A 45 -11.18 -11.12 2.50
CA SER A 45 -11.05 -12.56 2.75
C SER A 45 -9.82 -13.21 2.11
N GLU A 46 -9.31 -12.65 1.01
CA GLU A 46 -8.22 -13.23 0.21
C GLU A 46 -6.86 -12.57 0.49
N ILE A 47 -6.87 -11.29 0.87
CA ILE A 47 -5.66 -10.47 1.02
C ILE A 47 -5.72 -9.53 2.25
N ALA A 48 -4.55 -9.26 2.83
CA ALA A 48 -4.28 -8.13 3.70
C ALA A 48 -3.03 -7.40 3.21
N ILE A 49 -3.11 -6.08 3.07
CA ILE A 49 -2.01 -5.22 2.67
C ILE A 49 -1.80 -4.20 3.78
N SER A 50 -0.58 -4.13 4.30
CA SER A 50 -0.18 -3.12 5.28
C SER A 50 0.80 -2.14 4.66
N ILE A 51 0.53 -0.85 4.78
CA ILE A 51 1.40 0.22 4.28
C ILE A 51 1.72 1.17 5.42
N ASN A 52 2.99 1.55 5.58
CA ASN A 52 3.41 2.47 6.63
C ASN A 52 3.82 3.85 6.10
N HIS A 53 4.21 4.74 7.01
CA HIS A 53 4.62 6.12 6.71
C HIS A 53 5.87 6.28 5.83
N ILE A 54 6.64 5.23 5.56
CA ILE A 54 7.75 5.26 4.57
C ILE A 54 7.37 4.61 3.25
N GLY A 55 6.09 4.24 3.07
CA GLY A 55 5.60 3.54 1.89
C GLY A 55 6.01 2.07 1.80
N LYS A 56 6.60 1.49 2.86
CA LYS A 56 6.83 0.05 2.93
C LYS A 56 5.49 -0.65 2.91
N THR A 57 5.30 -1.51 1.93
CA THR A 57 4.05 -2.22 1.69
C THR A 57 4.26 -3.71 1.86
N VAL A 58 3.46 -4.35 2.70
CA VAL A 58 3.52 -5.79 2.96
C VAL A 58 2.21 -6.41 2.52
N PHE A 59 2.30 -7.31 1.56
CA PHE A 59 1.18 -8.10 1.06
C PHE A 59 1.14 -9.45 1.78
N PHE A 60 -0.03 -9.84 2.27
CA PHE A 60 -0.33 -11.16 2.81
C PHE A 60 -1.52 -11.73 2.04
N TYR A 61 -1.40 -12.90 1.44
CA TYR A 61 -2.45 -13.41 0.55
C TYR A 61 -2.52 -14.93 0.48
N ASN A 62 -3.65 -15.42 -0.05
CA ASN A 62 -3.91 -16.84 -0.31
C ASN A 62 -4.31 -17.06 -1.78
N GLY A 63 -3.36 -17.48 -2.62
CA GLY A 63 -3.65 -17.95 -3.98
C GLY A 63 -4.34 -16.93 -4.92
N ILE A 64 -4.12 -15.63 -4.71
CA ILE A 64 -4.62 -14.59 -5.62
C ILE A 64 -3.83 -14.59 -6.92
N GLU A 65 -4.49 -14.18 -8.01
CA GLU A 65 -3.84 -13.92 -9.29
C GLU A 65 -2.91 -12.70 -9.20
N GLU A 66 -1.81 -12.74 -9.95
CA GLU A 66 -0.85 -11.63 -9.99
C GLU A 66 -1.48 -10.33 -10.51
N SER A 67 -2.44 -10.43 -11.44
CA SER A 67 -3.22 -9.29 -11.97
C SER A 67 -3.91 -8.50 -10.86
N LYS A 68 -4.64 -9.19 -9.96
CA LYS A 68 -5.29 -8.57 -8.81
C LYS A 68 -4.29 -7.86 -7.90
N LYS A 69 -3.08 -8.42 -7.76
CA LYS A 69 -2.03 -7.84 -6.94
C LYS A 69 -1.49 -6.55 -7.56
N GLU A 70 -1.27 -6.54 -8.87
CA GLU A 70 -0.89 -5.36 -9.64
C GLU A 70 -1.96 -4.25 -9.56
N ASP A 71 -3.25 -4.58 -9.51
CA ASP A 71 -4.32 -3.60 -9.28
C ASP A 71 -4.16 -2.89 -7.93
N TYR A 72 -3.90 -3.63 -6.86
CA TYR A 72 -3.65 -3.03 -5.53
C TYR A 72 -2.36 -2.20 -5.52
N ILE A 73 -1.29 -2.67 -6.16
CA ILE A 73 -0.04 -1.90 -6.29
C ILE A 73 -0.34 -0.57 -6.98
N SER A 74 -1.05 -0.59 -8.10
CA SER A 74 -1.43 0.61 -8.87
C SER A 74 -2.28 1.59 -8.05
N ILE A 75 -3.24 1.09 -7.26
CA ILE A 75 -4.03 1.91 -6.34
C ILE A 75 -3.13 2.60 -5.30
N ILE A 76 -2.22 1.85 -4.68
CA ILE A 76 -1.30 2.37 -3.67
C ILE A 76 -0.37 3.41 -4.27
N GLU A 77 0.19 3.14 -5.45
CA GLU A 77 1.04 4.09 -6.17
C GLU A 77 0.31 5.38 -6.49
N LYS A 78 -0.94 5.31 -6.96
CA LYS A 78 -1.76 6.48 -7.24
C LYS A 78 -2.04 7.31 -5.99
N VAL A 79 -2.39 6.66 -4.88
CA VAL A 79 -2.65 7.31 -3.59
C VAL A 79 -1.42 8.05 -3.08
N PHE A 80 -0.27 7.39 -3.06
CA PHE A 80 0.96 8.01 -2.57
C PHE A 80 1.48 9.06 -3.56
N SER A 81 1.18 8.92 -4.85
CA SER A 81 1.53 9.92 -5.86
C SER A 81 0.79 11.26 -5.69
N TYR A 82 -0.21 11.33 -4.81
CA TYR A 82 -0.81 12.60 -4.40
C TYR A 82 0.18 13.48 -3.62
N GLU A 83 1.10 12.87 -2.87
CA GLU A 83 2.11 13.57 -2.08
C GLU A 83 3.46 13.61 -2.80
N THR A 84 3.84 12.50 -3.46
CA THR A 84 5.08 12.40 -4.21
C THR A 84 4.80 12.46 -5.70
N LYS A 85 5.51 13.26 -6.50
CA LYS A 85 5.23 13.32 -7.96
C LYS A 85 5.32 11.97 -8.69
N GLU A 86 6.15 11.04 -8.21
CA GLU A 86 6.35 9.72 -8.82
C GLU A 86 6.52 8.62 -7.75
N PHE A 87 5.43 8.14 -7.15
CA PHE A 87 5.51 6.98 -6.26
C PHE A 87 5.46 5.68 -7.06
N LYS A 88 6.50 4.86 -6.95
CA LYS A 88 6.54 3.51 -7.54
C LYS A 88 6.99 2.48 -6.54
N LEU A 89 6.31 1.34 -6.49
CA LEU A 89 6.68 0.22 -5.64
C LEU A 89 7.56 -0.75 -6.42
N ILE A 90 8.63 -1.21 -5.78
CA ILE A 90 9.49 -2.28 -6.28
C ILE A 90 9.47 -3.44 -5.29
N ARG A 91 9.31 -4.66 -5.82
CA ARG A 91 9.42 -5.88 -5.03
C ARG A 91 10.87 -6.04 -4.59
N LYS A 92 11.08 -6.31 -3.30
CA LYS A 92 12.41 -6.65 -2.78
C LYS A 92 12.45 -8.12 -2.41
N HIS A 93 13.42 -8.84 -3.00
CA HIS A 93 13.72 -10.24 -2.67
C HIS A 93 14.32 -10.36 -1.27
#